data_AF-A0A818WV85-F1
#
_entry.id   AF-A0A818WV85-F1
#
_cell.length_a   1.000
_cell.length_b   1.000
_cell.length_c   1.000
_cell.angle_alpha   90.00
_cell.angle_beta   90.00
_cell.angle_gamma   90.00
#
_symmetry.space_group_name_H-M   'P 1'
#
loop_
_entity.id
_entity.type
_entity.pdbx_description
1 polymer ?
#
loop_
_entity_poly.entity_id
_entity_poly.type
_entity_poly.pdbx_seq_one_letter_code
_entity_poly.pdbx_strand_id
1 'polypeptide(L)'
;GKRSTSGAAKFYGIPRSTLKDRVLGYVPVEKRMGPSTFLTDAEEEVIVNHIVSAQKRALPVTKDTVMSLVNSLLSDERYTLEINQDRPYQFGRRGSLLPGEMW
;
A
#
# COMPACT_ATOMS: atom_id res chain seq x y z
N GLY A 1 -13.77 -31.55 3.51
CA GLY A 1 -14.42 -32.15 2.32
C GLY A 1 -13.94 -31.45 1.07
N LYS A 2 -13.45 -32.18 0.06
CA LYS A 2 -13.11 -31.60 -1.26
C LYS A 2 -14.41 -31.21 -1.98
N ARG A 3 -14.62 -29.92 -2.23
CA ARG A 3 -15.71 -29.43 -3.08
C ARG A 3 -15.17 -29.17 -4.48
N SER A 4 -15.95 -29.49 -5.50
CA SER A 4 -15.64 -29.08 -6.87
C SER A 4 -15.70 -27.55 -6.99
N THR A 5 -14.98 -26.96 -7.95
CA THR A 5 -14.99 -25.50 -8.18
C THR A 5 -16.41 -24.96 -8.37
N SER A 6 -17.30 -25.72 -9.00
CA SER A 6 -18.71 -25.36 -9.13
C SER A 6 -19.49 -25.42 -7.81
N GLY A 7 -19.19 -26.39 -6.94
CA GLY A 7 -19.82 -26.49 -5.62
C GLY A 7 -19.35 -25.39 -4.68
N ALA A 8 -18.07 -25.02 -4.76
CA ALA A 8 -17.52 -23.88 -4.03
C ALA A 8 -18.12 -22.55 -4.51
N ALA A 9 -18.22 -22.33 -5.82
CA ALA A 9 -18.81 -21.10 -6.38
C ALA A 9 -20.24 -20.86 -5.89
N LYS A 10 -21.09 -21.90 -5.91
CA LYS A 10 -22.47 -21.82 -5.40
C LYS A 10 -22.52 -21.59 -3.89
N PHE A 11 -21.66 -22.28 -3.13
CA PHE A 11 -21.63 -22.16 -1.67
C PHE A 11 -21.24 -20.75 -1.20
N TYR A 12 -20.29 -20.12 -1.88
CA TYR A 12 -19.80 -18.78 -1.53
C TYR A 12 -20.52 -17.65 -2.28
N GLY A 13 -21.44 -17.95 -3.19
CA GLY A 13 -22.15 -16.95 -4.00
C GLY A 13 -21.26 -16.17 -4.97
N ILE A 14 -20.14 -16.76 -5.40
CA ILE A 14 -19.15 -16.11 -6.27
C ILE A 14 -19.31 -16.66 -7.70
N PRO A 15 -19.19 -15.82 -8.76
CA PRO A 15 -19.18 -16.31 -10.13
C PRO A 15 -18.10 -17.38 -10.37
N ARG A 16 -18.46 -18.42 -11.12
CA ARG A 16 -17.55 -19.53 -11.41
C ARG A 16 -16.29 -19.07 -12.14
N SER A 17 -16.41 -18.09 -13.04
CA SER A 17 -15.28 -17.47 -13.74
C SER A 17 -14.29 -16.86 -12.76
N THR A 18 -14.76 -16.01 -11.84
CA THR A 18 -13.93 -15.38 -10.82
C THR A 18 -13.21 -16.39 -9.93
N LEU A 19 -13.89 -17.47 -9.52
CA LEU A 19 -13.25 -18.53 -8.74
C LEU A 19 -12.22 -19.30 -9.57
N LYS A 20 -12.51 -19.58 -10.85
CA LYS A 20 -11.58 -20.22 -11.77
C LYS A 20 -10.33 -19.37 -11.97
N ASP A 21 -10.47 -18.06 -12.16
CA ASP A 21 -9.35 -17.15 -12.38
C ASP A 21 -8.43 -17.06 -11.16
N ARG A 22 -9.00 -17.08 -9.95
CA ARG A 22 -8.24 -17.14 -8.70
C ARG A 22 -7.54 -18.48 -8.48
N VAL A 23 -8.19 -19.60 -8.82
CA VAL A 23 -7.60 -20.95 -8.69
C VAL A 23 -6.49 -21.18 -9.72
N LEU A 24 -6.62 -20.64 -10.93
CA LEU A 24 -5.60 -20.72 -11.98
C LEU A 24 -4.48 -19.69 -11.81
N GLY A 25 -4.61 -18.75 -10.87
CA GLY A 25 -3.59 -17.74 -10.60
C GLY A 25 -3.60 -16.53 -11.56
N TYR A 26 -4.57 -16.42 -12.46
CA TYR A 26 -4.74 -15.23 -13.30
C TYR A 26 -5.06 -13.98 -12.46
N VAL A 27 -5.72 -14.17 -11.32
CA VAL A 27 -5.99 -13.12 -10.35
C VAL A 27 -5.42 -13.54 -8.99
N PRO A 28 -4.57 -12.73 -8.34
CA PRO A 28 -4.07 -13.05 -7.02
C PRO A 28 -5.22 -13.17 -6.02
N VAL A 29 -5.16 -14.19 -5.16
CA VAL A 29 -6.19 -14.48 -4.15
C VAL A 29 -6.31 -13.32 -3.16
N GLU A 30 -5.17 -12.81 -2.73
CA GLU A 30 -5.06 -11.60 -1.93
C GLU A 30 -4.65 -10.45 -2.84
N LYS A 31 -5.57 -9.51 -3.02
CA LYS A 31 -5.32 -8.28 -3.78
C LYS A 31 -5.68 -7.11 -2.88
N ARG A 32 -4.73 -6.19 -2.68
CA ARG A 32 -5.02 -4.91 -2.02
C ARG A 32 -5.97 -4.11 -2.90
N MET A 33 -7.07 -3.65 -2.33
CA MET A 33 -8.05 -2.81 -3.03
C MET A 33 -7.62 -1.35 -2.89
N GLY A 34 -7.48 -0.64 -4.02
CA GLY A 34 -7.08 0.77 -4.05
C GLY A 34 -5.73 1.02 -4.73
N PRO A 35 -5.35 2.30 -4.89
CA PRO A 35 -4.04 2.67 -5.40
C PRO A 35 -2.93 2.25 -4.43
N SER A 36 -1.72 2.11 -4.97
CA SER A 36 -0.53 1.86 -4.18
C SER A 36 -0.33 2.98 -3.14
N THR A 37 0.12 2.62 -1.95
CA THR A 37 0.45 3.58 -0.89
C THR A 37 1.71 4.38 -1.28
N PHE A 38 1.85 5.59 -0.74
CA PHE A 38 3.04 6.41 -0.97
C PHE A 38 4.22 5.95 -0.13
N LEU A 39 3.95 5.62 1.14
CA LEU A 39 4.93 5.08 2.06
C LEU A 39 5.12 3.58 1.79
N THR A 40 6.36 3.15 1.94
CA THR A 40 6.75 1.74 1.98
C THR A 40 6.22 1.09 3.26
N ASP A 41 6.06 -0.23 3.23
CA ASP A 41 5.55 -0.98 4.39
C ASP A 41 6.45 -0.80 5.63
N ALA A 42 7.78 -0.66 5.43
CA ALA A 42 8.73 -0.42 6.52
C ALA A 42 8.54 0.96 7.18
N GLU A 43 8.30 2.00 6.38
CA GLU A 43 8.01 3.35 6.90
C GLU A 43 6.67 3.37 7.66
N GLU A 44 5.64 2.72 7.09
CA GLU A 44 4.35 2.58 7.78
C GLU A 44 4.50 1.82 9.11
N GLU A 45 5.32 0.78 9.17
CA GLU A 45 5.58 0.01 10.38
C GLU A 45 6.23 0.87 11.48
N VAL A 46 7.20 1.73 11.14
CA VAL A 46 7.81 2.66 12.10
C VAL A 46 6.75 3.60 12.70
N ILE A 47 5.86 4.14 11.86
CA ILE A 47 4.79 5.04 12.30
C ILE A 47 3.80 4.28 13.21
N VAL A 48 3.38 3.07 12.82
CA VAL A 48 2.47 2.24 13.61
C VAL A 48 3.09 1.91 14.97
N ASN A 49 4.36 1.51 15.01
CA ASN A 49 5.07 1.22 16.24
C ASN A 49 5.15 2.44 17.16
N HIS A 50 5.38 3.63 16.58
CA HIS A 50 5.35 4.87 17.33
C HIS A 50 3.96 5.11 17.94
N ILE A 51 2.88 5.00 17.16
CA ILE A 51 1.50 5.20 17.63
C ILE A 51 1.15 4.23 18.76
N VAL A 52 1.44 2.94 18.57
CA VAL A 52 1.21 1.90 19.59
C VAL A 52 2.02 2.18 20.86
N SER A 53 3.28 2.61 20.72
CA SER A 53 4.13 2.96 21.87
C SER A 53 3.63 4.20 22.63
N ALA A 54 3.12 5.21 21.91
CA ALA A 54 2.55 6.42 22.49
C ALA A 54 1.26 6.11 23.24
N GLN A 55 0.38 5.29 22.66
CA GLN A 55 -0.84 4.83 23.32
C GLN A 55 -0.56 4.03 24.60
N LYS A 56 0.45 3.15 24.60
CA LYS A 56 0.89 2.43 25.80
C LYS A 56 1.33 3.36 26.93
N ARG A 57 1.82 4.56 26.59
CA ARG A 57 2.23 5.60 27.54
C ARG A 57 1.10 6.58 27.89
N ALA A 58 -0.13 6.30 27.46
CA ALA A 58 -1.28 7.18 27.58
C ALA A 58 -1.06 8.58 26.98
N LEU A 59 -0.20 8.68 25.96
CA LEU A 59 0.00 9.91 25.20
C LEU A 59 -1.08 10.03 24.11
N PRO A 60 -1.74 11.19 23.98
CA PRO A 60 -2.72 11.41 22.92
C PRO A 60 -2.01 11.49 21.57
N VAL A 61 -2.38 10.60 20.66
CA VAL A 61 -1.91 10.64 19.26
C VAL A 61 -2.94 11.42 18.45
N THR A 62 -2.55 12.59 17.96
CA THR A 62 -3.39 13.41 17.08
C THR A 62 -2.93 13.31 15.63
N LYS A 63 -3.80 13.70 14.69
CA LYS A 63 -3.46 13.77 13.27
C LYS A 63 -2.18 14.60 13.05
N ASP A 64 -2.04 15.72 13.74
CA ASP A 64 -0.91 16.63 13.58
C ASP A 64 0.40 15.99 14.03
N THR A 65 0.38 15.21 15.12
CA THR A 65 1.56 14.45 15.58
C THR A 65 1.99 13.42 14.54
N VAL A 66 1.04 12.69 13.95
CA VAL A 66 1.31 11.71 12.89
C VAL A 66 1.85 12.41 11.64
N MET A 67 1.25 13.52 11.23
CA MET A 67 1.73 14.32 10.09
C MET A 67 3.15 14.85 10.34
N SER A 68 3.48 15.26 11.56
CA SER A 68 4.84 15.71 11.90
C SER A 68 5.84 14.57 11.83
N LEU A 69 5.46 13.35 12.26
CA LEU A 69 6.32 12.16 12.16
C LEU A 69 6.57 11.78 10.71
N VAL A 70 5.51 11.76 9.89
CA VAL A 70 5.61 11.51 8.45
C VAL A 70 6.50 12.56 7.79
N ASN A 71 6.30 13.84 8.10
CA ASN A 71 7.13 14.91 7.57
C ASN A 71 8.58 14.79 8.01
N SER A 72 8.86 14.39 9.25
CA SER A 72 10.23 14.15 9.72
C SER A 72 10.90 13.04 8.95
N LEU A 73 10.21 11.90 8.79
CA LEU A 73 10.70 10.74 8.07
C LEU A 73 11.00 11.08 6.61
N LEU A 74 10.08 11.78 5.95
CA LEU A 74 10.26 12.24 4.58
C LEU A 74 11.29 13.38 4.46
N SER A 75 11.58 14.14 5.51
CA SER A 75 12.53 15.26 5.47
C SER A 75 13.98 14.79 5.53
N ASP A 76 14.27 13.73 6.28
CA ASP A 76 15.58 13.06 6.24
C ASP A 76 15.85 12.44 4.85
N GLU A 77 14.79 12.06 4.12
CA GLU A 77 14.85 11.39 2.82
C GLU A 77 14.80 12.34 1.61
N ARG A 78 14.56 13.64 1.82
CA ARG A 78 14.42 14.64 0.74
C ARG A 78 15.72 14.96 -0.02
N TYR A 79 16.87 14.43 0.40
CA TYR A 79 18.16 14.69 -0.24
C TYR A 79 18.81 13.50 -0.97
N THR A 80 18.31 12.27 -0.83
CA THR A 80 18.86 11.11 -1.56
C THR A 80 17.83 10.60 -2.57
N LEU A 81 17.91 11.13 -3.80
CA LEU A 81 17.14 10.70 -4.98
C LEU A 81 17.19 9.17 -5.22
N GLU A 82 18.17 8.48 -4.62
CA GLU A 82 18.39 7.04 -4.66
C GLU A 82 17.34 6.24 -3.87
N ILE A 83 16.87 6.74 -2.72
CA ILE A 83 15.90 6.01 -1.85
C ILE A 83 14.47 6.08 -2.43
N ASN A 84 14.18 7.11 -3.23
CA ASN A 84 12.86 7.34 -3.82
C ASN A 84 12.55 6.41 -5.03
N GLN A 85 13.47 5.52 -5.40
CA GLN A 85 13.26 4.58 -6.53
C GLN A 85 12.33 3.41 -6.15
N ASP A 86 12.42 2.93 -4.92
CA ASP A 86 11.68 1.75 -4.44
C ASP A 86 10.31 2.09 -3.82
N ARG A 87 9.84 3.34 -3.95
CA ARG A 87 8.53 3.72 -3.43
C ARG A 87 7.40 3.02 -4.19
N PRO A 88 6.42 2.43 -3.49
CA PRO A 88 5.30 1.73 -4.10
C PRO A 88 4.41 2.63 -4.96
N TYR A 89 4.40 3.95 -4.69
CA TYR A 89 3.78 4.94 -5.55
C TYR A 89 4.79 6.02 -5.94
N GLN A 90 5.11 6.09 -7.23
CA GLN A 90 6.00 7.11 -7.78
C GLN A 90 5.18 8.31 -8.26
N PHE A 91 5.31 9.45 -7.57
CA PHE A 91 4.69 10.70 -8.00
C PHE A 91 5.25 11.13 -9.37
N GLY A 92 4.37 11.36 -10.35
CA GLY A 92 4.76 11.90 -11.66
C GLY A 92 5.27 10.90 -12.70
N ARG A 93 5.46 9.60 -12.40
CA ARG A 93 5.89 8.60 -13.41
C ARG A 93 4.77 8.05 -14.30
N ARG A 94 3.86 8.94 -14.71
CA ARG A 94 3.07 8.80 -15.94
C ARG A 94 3.39 10.00 -16.81
N GLY A 95 4.42 9.87 -17.65
CA GLY A 95 4.71 10.81 -18.73
C GLY A 95 5.07 12.25 -18.31
N SER A 96 5.78 12.45 -17.19
CA SER A 96 6.36 13.77 -16.91
C SER A 96 7.50 14.05 -17.91
N LEU A 97 7.20 14.83 -18.95
CA LEU A 97 8.19 15.58 -19.71
C LEU A 97 9.15 16.25 -18.73
N LEU A 98 10.45 16.13 -18.97
CA LEU A 98 11.45 16.84 -18.20
C LEU A 98 11.19 18.35 -18.34
N PRO A 99 11.43 19.18 -17.31
CA PRO A 99 11.29 20.63 -17.39
C PRO A 99 12.27 21.19 -18.44
N GLY A 100 11.86 21.19 -19.71
CA GLY A 100 12.74 21.40 -20.86
C GLY A 100 12.14 20.91 -22.19
N GLU A 101 11.14 20.03 -22.15
CA GLU A 101 10.41 19.57 -23.35
C GLU A 101 8.95 20.07 -23.33
N MET A 102 8.75 21.38 -23.26
CA MET A 102 7.45 21.99 -23.59
C MET A 102 7.51 22.57 -25.00
N TRP A 103 6.88 21.90 -25.96
CA TRP A 103 6.38 22.49 -27.21
C TRP A 103 4.89 22.17 -27.33
#